data_AF-A0A847T449-F1
#
_entry.id   AF-A0A847T449-F1
#
_cell.length_a   1.000
_cell.length_b   1.000
_cell.length_c   1.000
_cell.angle_alpha   90.00
_cell.angle_beta   90.00
_cell.angle_gamma   90.00
#
_symmetry.space_group_name_H-M   'P 1'
#
loop_
_entity.id
_entity.type
_entity.pdbx_description
1 polymer ?
#
loop_
_entity_poly.entity_id
_entity_poly.type
_entity_poly.pdbx_seq_one_letter_code
_entity_poly.pdbx_strand_id
1 'polypeptide(L)' 'MEKIKPEKAVEMLKQKGVEVTVEQAEVILGFLRKLATIVVVQYIKERHRKGI' A
#
# COMPACT_ATOMS: atom_id res chain seq x y z
N MET A 1 6.98 -8.77 7.45
CA MET A 1 5.66 -8.12 7.62
C MET A 1 4.64 -8.90 6.83
N GLU A 2 3.56 -9.35 7.45
CA GLU A 2 2.42 -9.88 6.71
C GLU A 2 1.77 -8.76 5.89
N LYS A 3 1.34 -9.09 4.67
CA LYS A 3 0.59 -8.15 3.83
C LYS A 3 -0.81 -7.99 4.43
N ILE A 4 -1.27 -6.74 4.58
CA ILE A 4 -2.67 -6.46 4.92
C ILE A 4 -3.56 -7.09 3.84
N LYS A 5 -4.48 -7.97 4.26
CA LYS A 5 -5.47 -8.59 3.39
C LYS A 5 -6.66 -7.63 3.13
N PRO A 6 -7.39 -7.77 2.02
CA PRO A 6 -8.54 -6.92 1.71
C PRO A 6 -9.58 -6.82 2.83
N GLU A 7 -9.91 -7.93 3.48
CA GLU A 7 -10.89 -7.98 4.58
C GLU A 7 -10.43 -7.11 5.76
N LYS A 8 -9.13 -7.15 6.05
CA LYS A 8 -8.56 -6.32 7.11
C LYS A 8 -8.60 -4.84 6.74
N ALA A 9 -8.38 -4.50 5.47
CA ALA A 9 -8.49 -3.12 5.01
C ALA A 9 -9.93 -2.60 5.08
N VAL A 10 -10.95 -3.43 4.80
CA VAL A 10 -12.36 -3.07 5.01
C VAL A 10 -12.61 -2.70 6.48
N GLU A 11 -12.16 -3.53 7.43
CA GLU A 11 -12.31 -3.23 8.87
C GLU A 11 -11.65 -1.90 9.26
N MET A 12 -10.42 -1.67 8.79
CA MET A 12 -9.65 -0.46 9.10
C MET A 12 -10.33 0.79 8.52
N LEU A 13 -10.81 0.73 7.28
CA LEU A 13 -11.48 1.85 6.63
C LEU A 13 -12.83 2.15 7.28
N LYS A 14 -13.59 1.11 7.65
CA LYS A 14 -14.86 1.26 8.35
C LYS A 14 -14.69 1.93 9.72
N GLN A 15 -13.63 1.60 10.48
CA GLN A 15 -13.28 2.27 11.73
C GLN A 15 -12.97 3.77 11.56
N LYS A 16 -12.66 4.20 10.33
CA LYS A 16 -12.42 5.60 9.96
C LYS A 16 -13.62 6.26 9.29
N GLY A 17 -14.77 5.60 9.27
CA GLY A 17 -16.01 6.11 8.66
C GLY A 17 -16.06 5.94 7.13
N VAL A 18 -15.20 5.10 6.55
CA VAL A 18 -15.17 4.83 5.11
C VAL A 18 -15.64 3.40 4.87
N GLU A 19 -16.85 3.28 4.32
CA GLU A 19 -17.46 1.97 4.04
C GLU A 19 -17.16 1.55 2.59
N VAL A 20 -16.55 0.37 2.43
CA VAL A 20 -16.13 -0.17 1.13
C VAL A 20 -16.35 -1.68 1.07
N THR A 21 -16.52 -2.22 -0.13
CA THR A 21 -16.56 -3.67 -0.35
C THR A 21 -15.14 -4.28 -0.31
N VAL A 22 -15.07 -5.61 -0.26
CA VAL A 22 -13.79 -6.34 -0.34
C VAL A 22 -13.09 -6.07 -1.68
N GLU A 23 -13.81 -6.04 -2.80
CA GLU A 23 -13.21 -5.73 -4.11
C GLU A 23 -12.65 -4.30 -4.15
N GLN A 24 -13.38 -3.33 -3.59
CA GLN A 24 -12.90 -1.95 -3.51
C GLN A 24 -11.65 -1.85 -2.62
N ALA A 25 -11.63 -2.54 -1.49
CA ALA A 25 -10.46 -2.60 -0.61
C ALA A 25 -9.24 -3.24 -1.30
N GLU A 26 -9.45 -4.26 -2.14
CA GLU A 26 -8.39 -4.87 -2.95
C GLU A 26 -7.79 -3.86 -3.94
N VAL A 27 -8.64 -3.10 -4.65
CA VAL A 27 -8.20 -2.04 -5.58
C VAL A 27 -7.38 -0.97 -4.84
N ILE A 28 -7.87 -0.50 -3.68
CA ILE A 28 -7.18 0.50 -2.85
C ILE A 28 -5.81 -0.02 -2.40
N LEU A 29 -5.76 -1.23 -1.85
CA LEU A 29 -4.51 -1.85 -1.41
C LEU A 29 -3.54 -2.05 -2.58
N GLY A 30 -4.04 -2.47 -3.74
CA GLY A 30 -3.25 -2.63 -4.96
C GLY A 30 -2.60 -1.33 -5.39
N PHE A 31 -3.36 -0.23 -5.36
CA PHE A 31 -2.85 1.10 -5.68
C PHE A 31 -1.76 1.56 -4.68
N LEU A 32 -2.02 1.44 -3.37
CA LEU A 32 -1.06 1.83 -2.33
C LEU A 32 0.25 1.02 -2.41
N ARG A 33 0.18 -0.27 -2.73
CA ARG A 33 1.37 -1.13 -2.93
C ARG A 33 2.20 -0.68 -4.14
N LYS A 34 1.57 -0.24 -5.22
CA LYS A 34 2.27 0.32 -6.39
C LYS A 34 3.01 1.59 -6.00
N LEU A 35 2.36 2.50 -5.28
CA LEU A 35 2.99 3.72 -4.78
C LEU A 35 4.19 3.42 -3.86
N ALA A 36 4.02 2.52 -2.90
CA ALA A 36 5.09 2.11 -2.00
C ALA A 36 6.29 1.53 -2.77
N THR A 37 6.03 0.68 -3.76
CA THR A 37 7.06 0.11 -4.64
C THR A 37 7.82 1.21 -5.38
N ILE A 38 7.12 2.18 -5.95
CA ILE A 38 7.74 3.30 -6.68
C ILE A 38 8.67 4.08 -5.75
N VAL A 39 8.21 4.45 -4.56
CA VAL A 39 8.99 5.22 -3.58
C VAL A 39 10.23 4.44 -3.14
N VAL A 40 10.10 3.15 -2.82
CA VAL A 40 11.23 2.30 -2.41
C VAL A 40 12.24 2.15 -3.55
N VAL A 41 11.79 1.90 -4.77
CA VAL A 41 12.67 1.79 -5.95
C VAL A 41 13.41 3.10 -6.20
N GLN A 42 12.73 4.24 -6.10
CA GLN A 42 13.37 5.56 -6.24
C GLN A 42 14.43 5.79 -5.17
N TYR A 43 14.12 5.48 -3.91
CA TYR A 43 15.07 5.59 -2.80
C TYR A 43 16.32 4.73 -3.03
N ILE A 44 16.14 3.45 -3.40
CA ILE A 44 17.24 2.54 -3.68
C ILE A 44 18.09 3.03 -4.85
N LYS A 45 17.46 3.50 -5.93
CA LYS A 45 18.17 4.07 -7.10
C LYS A 45 18.98 5.31 -6.73
N GLU A 46 18.42 6.19 -5.90
CA GLU A 46 19.12 7.39 -5.41
C GLU A 46 20.32 7.00 -4.54
N ARG A 47 20.15 6.02 -3.65
CA ARG A 47 21.22 5.54 -2.78
C ARG A 47 22.39 4.94 -3.58
N HIS A 48 22.09 4.08 -4.56
CA HIS A 48 23.10 3.54 -5.46
C HIS A 48 23.81 4.65 -6.27
N ARG A 49 23.08 5.68 -6.73
CA ARG A 49 23.67 6.82 -7.43
C ARG A 49 24.65 7.60 -6.54
N LYS A 50 24.37 7.69 -5.25
CA LYS A 50 25.22 8.34 -4.24
C LYS A 50 26.39 7.48 -3.77
N GLY A 51 26.52 6.24 -4.25
CA GLY A 51 27.62 5.33 -3.89
C GLY A 51 27.60 4.83 -2.45
N ILE A 52 26.42 4.76 -1.80
CA ILE A 52 26.22 4.34 -0.39
C ILE A 52 25.50 3.00 -0.31
#